data_AF-A0A5J4VG27-F1
#
_entry.id   AF-A0A5J4VG27-F1
#
_cell.length_a   1.000
_cell.length_b   1.000
_cell.length_c   1.000
_cell.angle_alpha   90.00
_cell.angle_beta   90.00
_cell.angle_gamma   90.00
#
_symmetry.space_group_name_H-M   'P 1'
#
loop_
_entity.id
_entity.type
_entity.pdbx_description
1 polymer ?
#
loop_
_entity_poly.entity_id
_entity_poly.type
_entity_poly.pdbx_seq_one_letter_code
_entity_poly.pdbx_strand_id
1 'polypeptide(L)' 'MNQRKAYFFVDGEEQKNFVFNIPQEIRFYAFVQQQNSSFEVTKFEMLQKSSACGVVGSKGWEWGKEWKQ' A
#
# COMPACT_ATOMS: atom_id res chain seq x y z
N MET A 1 -4.17 18.72 6.61
CA MET A 1 -3.02 17.98 6.06
C MET A 1 -3.57 16.73 5.37
N ASN A 2 -3.44 16.62 4.05
CA ASN A 2 -3.93 15.44 3.32
C ASN A 2 -2.91 14.31 3.49
N GLN A 3 -3.27 13.35 4.33
CA GLN A 3 -2.42 12.22 4.65
C GLN A 3 -2.50 11.20 3.51
N ARG A 4 -1.40 10.98 2.78
CA ARG A 4 -1.34 9.94 1.74
C ARG A 4 -1.48 8.56 2.37
N LYS A 5 -2.28 7.72 1.73
CA LYS A 5 -2.53 6.33 2.14
C LYS A 5 -2.19 5.38 0.99
N ALA A 6 -1.70 4.19 1.33
CA ALA A 6 -1.55 3.08 0.41
C ALA A 6 -2.40 1.91 0.92
N TYR A 7 -3.35 1.49 0.08
CA TYR A 7 -4.19 0.33 0.30
C TYR A 7 -3.62 -0.84 -0.51
N PHE A 8 -3.68 -2.05 0.04
CA PHE A 8 -3.20 -3.24 -0.64
C PHE A 8 -4.36 -4.01 -1.24
N PHE A 9 -4.08 -4.69 -2.36
CA PHE A 9 -5.04 -5.54 -3.05
C PHE A 9 -4.36 -6.87 -3.37
N VAL A 10 -5.06 -7.99 -3.17
CA VAL A 10 -4.64 -9.33 -3.60
C VAL A 10 -5.75 -9.85 -4.50
N ASP A 11 -5.41 -10.19 -5.74
CA ASP A 11 -6.38 -10.64 -6.76
C ASP A 11 -7.58 -9.69 -6.95
N GLY A 12 -7.36 -8.39 -6.77
CA GLY A 12 -8.38 -7.34 -6.89
C GLY A 12 -9.19 -7.09 -5.60
N GLU A 13 -9.00 -7.88 -4.55
CA GLU A 13 -9.68 -7.71 -3.28
C GLU A 13 -8.88 -6.79 -2.33
N GLU A 14 -9.53 -5.74 -1.82
CA GLU A 14 -8.94 -4.81 -0.85
C GLU A 14 -8.60 -5.53 0.45
N GLN A 15 -7.39 -5.29 0.97
CA GLN A 15 -6.88 -5.92 2.19
C GLN A 15 -7.16 -5.05 3.42
N LYS A 16 -7.25 -5.68 4.60
CA LYS A 16 -7.53 -4.97 5.87
C LYS A 16 -6.42 -4.01 6.30
N ASN A 17 -5.17 -4.32 5.94
CA ASN A 17 -4.04 -3.47 6.28
C ASN A 17 -3.91 -2.35 5.26
N PHE A 18 -3.62 -1.14 5.73
CA PHE A 18 -3.22 -0.02 4.87
C PHE A 18 -2.15 0.81 5.57
N VAL A 19 -1.36 1.54 4.79
CA VAL A 19 -0.32 2.42 5.33
C VAL A 19 -0.76 3.86 5.17
N PHE A 20 -0.52 4.70 6.17
CA PHE A 20 -0.82 6.13 6.13
C PHE A 20 0.42 6.96 6.48
N ASN A 21 0.32 8.28 6.28
CA ASN A 21 1.42 9.23 6.54
C ASN A 21 2.63 9.03 5.60
N ILE A 22 2.38 8.56 4.38
CA ILE A 22 3.43 8.28 3.40
C ILE A 22 4.00 9.60 2.84
N PRO A 23 5.33 9.80 2.85
CA PRO A 23 5.96 10.99 2.26
C PRO A 23 5.61 11.16 0.78
N GLN A 24 5.63 12.40 0.29
CA GLN A 24 5.23 12.72 -1.08
C GLN A 24 6.21 12.18 -2.13
N GLU A 25 7.45 11.93 -1.74
CA GLU A 25 8.54 11.44 -2.58
C GLU A 25 8.36 9.95 -2.94
N ILE A 26 7.63 9.19 -2.10
CA ILE A 26 7.41 7.76 -2.30
C ILE A 26 6.33 7.52 -3.36
N ARG A 27 6.67 6.70 -4.38
CA ARG A 27 5.79 6.40 -5.51
C ARG A 27 5.20 5.00 -5.46
N PHE A 28 5.96 4.01 -4.98
CA PHE A 28 5.49 2.65 -4.77
C PHE A 28 6.34 1.95 -3.69
N TYR A 29 5.86 0.81 -3.21
CA TYR A 29 6.55 -0.07 -2.27
C TYR A 29 6.45 -1.50 -2.80
N ALA A 30 7.55 -2.26 -2.71
CA ALA A 30 7.58 -3.67 -3.03
C ALA A 30 8.33 -4.41 -1.92
N PHE A 31 7.70 -5.46 -1.39
CA PHE A 31 8.31 -6.32 -0.38
C PHE A 31 8.84 -7.59 -1.03
N VAL A 32 10.15 -7.70 -1.16
CA VAL A 32 10.85 -8.81 -1.83
C VAL A 32 11.73 -9.51 -0.80
N GLN A 33 11.18 -10.50 -0.09
CA GLN A 33 11.85 -11.14 1.05
C GLN A 33 12.43 -12.52 0.74
N GLN A 34 11.88 -13.23 -0.24
CA GLN A 34 12.25 -14.61 -0.52
C GLN A 34 13.47 -14.69 -1.43
N GLN A 35 14.29 -15.74 -1.26
CA GLN A 35 15.43 -15.96 -2.15
C GLN A 35 14.95 -16.14 -3.60
N ASN A 36 15.63 -15.47 -4.54
CA ASN A 36 15.27 -15.43 -5.96
C ASN A 36 13.88 -14.83 -6.26
N SER A 37 13.24 -14.16 -5.29
CA SER A 37 12.03 -13.38 -5.60
C SER A 37 12.42 -12.05 -6.27
N SER A 38 11.61 -11.66 -7.25
CA SER A 38 11.71 -10.37 -7.91
C SER A 38 10.31 -9.97 -8.36
N PHE A 39 10.15 -8.68 -8.68
CA PHE A 39 8.95 -8.18 -9.33
C PHE A 39 9.39 -7.31 -10.50
N GLU A 40 8.56 -7.29 -11.53
CA GLU A 40 8.74 -6.43 -12.69
C GLU A 40 7.55 -5.47 -12.77
N VAL A 41 7.84 -4.18 -12.91
CA VAL A 41 6.79 -3.17 -13.14
C VAL A 41 6.48 -3.15 -14.63
N THR A 42 5.40 -3.80 -15.04
CA THR A 42 4.97 -3.85 -16.44
C THR A 42 4.23 -2.59 -16.87
N LYS A 43 3.59 -1.89 -15.92
CA LYS A 43 2.77 -0.70 -16.17
C LYS A 43 2.73 0.20 -14.94
N PHE A 44 2.78 1.51 -15.14
CA PHE A 44 2.58 2.50 -14.08
C PHE A 44 1.58 3.54 -14.56
N GLU A 45 0.42 3.63 -13.89
CA GLU A 45 -0.68 4.52 -14.28
C GLU A 45 -1.14 5.37 -13.10
N MET A 46 -1.50 6.62 -13.40
CA MET A 46 -2.14 7.50 -12.44
C MET A 46 -3.66 7.36 -12.53
N LEU A 47 -4.27 6.80 -11.50
CA LEU A 47 -5.73 6.76 -11.38
C LEU A 47 -6.25 8.11 -10.86
N GLN A 48 -7.32 8.62 -11.48
CA GLN A 48 -7.97 9.88 -11.07
C GLN A 48 -8.69 9.76 -9.73
N LYS A 49 -9.12 8.55 -9.37
CA LYS A 49 -9.80 8.23 -8.11
C LYS A 49 -9.28 6.90 -7.57
N SER A 50 -9.21 6.80 -6.24
CA SER A 50 -8.89 5.55 -5.56
C SER A 50 -10.05 4.56 -5.70
N SER A 51 -9.74 3.30 -5.98
CA SER A 51 -10.71 2.19 -5.93
C SER A 51 -10.91 1.64 -4.51
N ALA A 52 -10.09 2.07 -3.55
CA ALA A 52 -10.24 1.65 -2.16
C ALA A 52 -11.52 2.23 -1.55
N CYS A 53 -12.34 1.38 -0.95
CA CYS A 53 -13.63 1.70 -0.33
C CYS A 53 -13.59 1.53 1.20
N GLY A 54 -12.54 0.90 1.74
CA GLY A 54 -12.42 0.57 3.15
C GLY A 54 -13.08 -0.77 3.49
N VAL A 55 -12.36 -1.61 4.22
CA VAL A 55 -12.81 -2.95 4.63
C VAL A 55 -13.19 -2.94 6.11
N VAL A 56 -14.23 -3.67 6.49
CA VAL A 56 -14.60 -3.80 7.92
C VAL A 56 -13.44 -4.44 8.71
N GLY A 57 -13.06 -3.80 9.82
CA GLY A 57 -11.92 -4.22 10.63
C GLY A 57 -10.56 -3.83 10.04
N SER A 58 -10.52 -2.78 9.21
CA SER A 58 -9.27 -2.21 8.70
C SER A 58 -8.32 -1.78 9.82
N LYS A 59 -7.01 -2.03 9.63
CA LYS A 59 -5.94 -1.55 10.51
C LYS A 59 -4.97 -0.68 9.73
N GLY A 60 -4.83 0.57 10.17
CA GLY A 60 -3.90 1.53 9.59
C GLY A 60 -2.53 1.44 10.27
N TRP A 61 -1.47 1.48 9.46
CA TRP A 61 -0.09 1.49 9.91
C TRP A 61 0.59 2.80 9.54
N GLU A 62 1.21 3.48 10.51
CA GLU A 62 1.90 4.73 10.24
C GLU A 62 3.25 4.47 9.59
N TRP A 63 3.52 5.15 8.47
CA TRP A 63 4.81 5.07 7.79
C TRP A 63 5.98 5.41 8.72
N GLY A 64 7.09 4.66 8.58
CA GLY A 64 8.32 4.89 9.34
C GLY A 64 8.26 4.45 10.81
N LYS A 65 7.17 3.80 11.23
CA LYS A 65 7.06 3.17 12.55
C LYS A 65 7.32 1.67 12.45
N GLU A 66 7.72 1.08 13.57
CA GLU A 66 7.74 -0.37 13.72
C GLU A 66 6.30 -0.88 13.81
N TRP A 67 5.95 -1.86 12.97
CA TRP A 67 4.62 -2.45 12.94
C TRP A 67 4.66 -3.81 13.64
N LYS A 68 3.86 -3.95 14.70
CA LYS A 68 3.68 -5.22 15.43
C LYS A 68 2.24 -5.66 15.28
N GLN A 69 2.06 -6.85 14.69
CA GLN A 69 0.74 -7.43 14.43
C GLN A 69 0.20 -8.11 15.68
#